data_AF-A0A0K8QC05-F1
#
_entry.id   AF-A0A0K8QC05-F1
#
_cell.length_a   1.000
_cell.length_b   1.000
_cell.length_c   1.000
_cell.angle_alpha   90.00
_cell.angle_beta   90.00
_cell.angle_gamma   90.00
#
_symmetry.space_group_name_H-M   'P 1'
#
loop_
_entity.id
_entity.type
_entity.pdbx_description
1 polymer ?
#
loop_
_entity_poly.entity_id
_entity_poly.type
_entity_poly.pdbx_seq_one_letter_code
_entity_poly.pdbx_strand_id
1 'polypeptide(L)'
;MALVEEFNVEAWFSFTLRDGEHISDGTTLANVARLCATQPRVVAIGVNCVPLELVSPSLRALRKVTSIPLIAYPNSGECYDALTKTWTPGPAVGGADGKQPASIAEGAGIWQELGARLIGGCCRTTPQDIAGIGRYM
;
A
#
# COMPACT_ATOMS: atom_id res chain seq x y z
N MET A 1 20.10 -8.64 -3.23
CA MET A 1 19.58 -7.80 -2.13
C MET A 1 20.58 -7.88 -0.99
N ALA A 2 21.69 -7.15 -1.12
CA ALA A 2 22.92 -7.45 -0.38
C ALA A 2 22.75 -7.38 1.14
N LEU A 3 22.05 -6.37 1.68
CA LEU A 3 21.86 -6.23 3.13
C LEU A 3 21.04 -7.37 3.75
N VAL A 4 20.03 -7.88 3.03
CA VAL A 4 19.20 -9.00 3.50
C VAL A 4 20.04 -10.28 3.61
N GLU A 5 20.95 -10.48 2.66
CA GLU A 5 21.88 -11.62 2.63
C GLU A 5 22.98 -11.46 3.68
N GLU A 6 23.62 -10.30 3.74
CA GLU A 6 24.73 -9.99 4.65
C GLU A 6 24.33 -10.14 6.12
N PHE A 7 23.17 -9.60 6.50
CA PHE A 7 22.71 -9.62 7.88
C PHE A 7 21.83 -10.82 8.22
N ASN A 8 21.52 -11.69 7.24
CA ASN A 8 20.72 -12.89 7.47
C ASN A 8 19.38 -12.56 8.15
N VAL A 9 18.70 -11.50 7.69
CA VAL A 9 17.44 -11.00 8.25
C VAL A 9 16.27 -11.16 7.27
N GLU A 10 15.05 -11.19 7.78
CA GLU A 10 13.86 -11.03 6.96
C GLU A 10 13.63 -9.56 6.66
N ALA A 11 13.05 -9.27 5.49
CA ALA A 11 12.74 -7.92 5.07
C ALA A 11 11.38 -7.84 4.38
N TRP A 12 10.78 -6.67 4.45
CA TRP A 12 9.70 -6.29 3.56
C TRP A 12 10.13 -5.16 2.64
N PHE A 13 9.42 -5.00 1.52
CA PHE A 13 9.60 -3.86 0.63
C PHE A 13 8.26 -3.18 0.35
N SER A 14 8.18 -1.90 0.64
CA SER A 14 6.98 -1.10 0.35
C SER A 14 7.33 0.10 -0.51
N PHE A 15 6.47 0.41 -1.47
CA PHE A 15 6.76 1.36 -2.53
C PHE A 15 5.74 2.51 -2.54
N THR A 16 6.24 3.72 -2.78
CA THR A 16 5.42 4.82 -3.25
C THR A 16 5.14 4.66 -4.74
N LEU A 17 4.00 5.15 -5.18
CA LEU A 17 3.50 4.89 -6.53
C LEU A 17 3.47 6.15 -7.38
N ARG A 18 3.63 5.95 -8.68
CA ARG A 18 3.25 6.91 -9.72
C ARG A 18 1.77 6.76 -10.06
N ASP A 19 1.31 5.51 -10.17
CA ASP A 19 -0.06 5.12 -10.51
C ASP A 19 -0.35 3.71 -9.97
N GLY A 20 -1.48 3.11 -10.36
CA GLY A 20 -1.90 1.78 -9.89
C GLY A 20 -1.02 0.61 -10.35
N GLU A 21 -0.07 0.80 -11.26
CA GLU A 21 0.77 -0.26 -11.84
C GLU A 21 2.27 0.03 -11.78
N HIS A 22 2.69 1.26 -11.48
CA HIS A 22 4.10 1.68 -11.47
C HIS A 22 4.52 2.34 -10.15
N ILE A 23 5.74 2.04 -9.70
CA ILE A 23 6.39 2.79 -8.62
C ILE A 23 6.80 4.18 -9.11
N SER A 24 7.23 5.06 -8.19
CA SER A 24 7.53 6.47 -8.48
C SER A 24 8.51 6.68 -9.66
N ASP A 25 9.50 5.81 -9.87
CA ASP A 25 10.45 5.94 -10.98
C ASP A 25 9.93 5.44 -12.34
N GLY A 26 8.73 4.84 -12.38
CA GLY A 26 8.12 4.26 -13.58
C GLY A 26 8.34 2.76 -13.75
N THR A 27 9.06 2.09 -12.84
CA THR A 27 9.18 0.62 -12.84
C THR A 27 7.84 -0.02 -12.51
N THR A 28 7.46 -1.06 -13.26
CA THR A 28 6.20 -1.78 -13.02
C THR A 28 6.23 -2.55 -11.71
N LEU A 29 5.10 -2.62 -11.01
CA LEU A 29 4.90 -3.47 -9.83
C LEU A 29 5.17 -4.94 -10.16
N ALA A 30 4.93 -5.37 -11.39
CA ALA A 30 5.26 -6.71 -11.85
C ALA A 30 6.76 -7.01 -11.84
N ASN A 31 7.59 -6.07 -12.31
CA ASN A 31 9.04 -6.23 -12.31
C ASN A 31 9.59 -6.24 -10.88
N VAL A 32 9.08 -5.34 -10.03
CA VAL A 32 9.45 -5.30 -8.61
C VAL A 32 9.08 -6.59 -7.88
N ALA A 33 7.86 -7.10 -8.09
CA ALA A 33 7.41 -8.34 -7.47
C ALA A 33 8.24 -9.55 -7.90
N ARG A 34 8.59 -9.65 -9.19
CA ARG A 34 9.49 -10.70 -9.70
C ARG A 34 10.88 -10.64 -9.08
N LEU A 35 11.44 -9.44 -8.95
CA LEU A 35 12.73 -9.25 -8.28
C LEU A 35 12.66 -9.65 -6.80
N CYS A 36 11.58 -9.29 -6.10
CA CYS A 36 11.41 -9.67 -4.71
C CYS A 36 11.25 -11.20 -4.54
N ALA A 37 10.58 -11.86 -5.48
CA ALA A 37 10.39 -13.30 -5.47
C ALA A 37 11.70 -14.11 -5.65
N THR A 38 12.78 -13.50 -6.14
CA THR A 38 14.09 -14.18 -6.19
C THR A 38 14.82 -14.21 -4.84
N GLN A 39 14.28 -13.55 -3.81
CA GLN A 39 14.88 -13.49 -2.48
C GLN A 39 13.97 -14.16 -1.43
N PRO A 40 14.29 -15.36 -0.95
CA PRO A 40 13.47 -16.09 0.02
C PRO A 40 13.17 -15.34 1.34
N ARG A 41 14.03 -14.38 1.71
CA ARG A 41 13.89 -13.57 2.92
C ARG A 41 13.01 -12.33 2.75
N VAL A 42 12.48 -12.09 1.56
CA VAL A 42 11.45 -11.07 1.36
C VAL A 42 10.10 -11.65 1.75
N VAL A 43 9.67 -11.32 2.97
CA VAL A 43 8.48 -11.92 3.58
C VAL A 43 7.19 -11.16 3.27
N ALA A 44 7.29 -9.92 2.80
CA ALA A 44 6.14 -9.14 2.37
C ALA A 44 6.53 -8.05 1.35
N ILE A 45 5.61 -7.70 0.45
CA ILE A 45 5.77 -6.54 -0.44
C ILE A 45 4.48 -5.72 -0.53
N GLY A 46 4.56 -4.42 -0.79
CA GLY A 46 3.34 -3.66 -1.01
C GLY A 46 3.55 -2.16 -1.15
N VAL A 47 2.61 -1.38 -0.64
CA VAL A 47 2.54 0.05 -0.91
C VAL A 47 2.30 0.87 0.34
N ASN A 48 2.90 2.05 0.37
CA ASN A 48 2.74 3.01 1.46
C ASN A 48 2.86 4.44 1.01
N CYS A 49 2.35 5.34 1.87
CA CYS A 49 2.43 6.78 1.63
C CYS A 49 1.80 7.20 0.29
N VAL A 50 0.76 6.46 -0.13
CA VAL A 50 -0.01 6.70 -1.36
C VAL A 50 -1.43 7.16 -1.02
N PRO A 51 -2.12 7.84 -1.95
CA PRO A 51 -3.55 8.07 -1.86
C PRO A 51 -4.36 6.77 -1.73
N LEU A 52 -5.50 6.82 -1.05
CA LEU A 52 -6.36 5.65 -0.80
C LEU A 52 -6.78 4.96 -2.09
N GLU A 53 -7.08 5.74 -3.14
CA GLU A 53 -7.54 5.25 -4.43
C GLU A 53 -6.52 4.38 -5.18
N LEU A 54 -5.23 4.51 -4.86
CA LEU A 54 -4.17 3.72 -5.51
C LEU A 54 -3.91 2.37 -4.84
N VAL A 55 -4.39 2.15 -3.60
CA VAL A 55 -4.09 0.92 -2.85
C VAL A 55 -4.73 -0.29 -3.52
N SER A 56 -6.05 -0.27 -3.77
CA SER A 56 -6.74 -1.45 -4.32
C SER A 56 -6.26 -1.82 -5.75
N PRO A 57 -6.04 -0.86 -6.68
CA PRO A 57 -5.42 -1.16 -7.98
C PRO A 57 -4.04 -1.80 -7.87
N SER A 58 -3.16 -1.25 -7.01
CA SER A 58 -1.79 -1.76 -6.86
C SER A 58 -1.73 -3.13 -6.20
N LEU A 59 -2.55 -3.39 -5.18
CA LEU A 59 -2.68 -4.74 -4.61
C LEU A 59 -3.17 -5.75 -5.63
N ARG A 60 -4.15 -5.39 -6.47
CA ARG A 60 -4.59 -6.25 -7.59
C ARG A 60 -3.47 -6.51 -8.59
N ALA A 61 -2.67 -5.49 -8.94
CA ALA A 61 -1.54 -5.66 -9.84
C ALA A 61 -0.49 -6.61 -9.27
N LEU A 62 -0.12 -6.46 -7.99
CA LEU A 62 0.81 -7.34 -7.29
C LEU A 62 0.28 -8.77 -7.16
N ARG A 63 -0.98 -8.94 -6.75
CA ARG A 63 -1.59 -10.26 -6.50
C ARG A 63 -1.65 -11.15 -7.75
N LYS A 64 -1.70 -10.55 -8.95
CA LYS A 64 -1.64 -11.27 -10.24
C LYS A 64 -0.30 -11.96 -10.49
N VAL A 65 0.79 -11.49 -9.87
CA VAL A 65 2.16 -11.87 -10.24
C VAL A 65 2.98 -12.43 -9.08
N THR A 66 2.49 -12.36 -7.84
CA THR A 66 3.18 -12.91 -6.68
C THR A 66 2.23 -13.57 -5.69
N SER A 67 2.76 -14.56 -4.95
CA SER A 67 2.12 -15.15 -3.78
C SER A 67 2.60 -14.57 -2.45
N ILE A 68 3.65 -13.74 -2.45
CA ILE A 68 4.20 -13.08 -1.27
C ILE A 68 3.09 -12.27 -0.57
N PRO A 69 2.98 -12.33 0.77
CA PRO A 69 2.04 -11.50 1.53
C PRO A 69 2.12 -10.03 1.16
N LEU A 70 0.96 -9.38 1.00
CA LEU A 70 0.91 -7.98 0.59
C LEU A 70 0.84 -7.00 1.77
N ILE A 71 1.30 -5.78 1.52
CA ILE A 71 1.36 -4.68 2.50
C ILE A 71 0.53 -3.48 2.00
N ALA A 72 -0.24 -2.87 2.90
CA ALA A 72 -1.00 -1.66 2.62
C ALA A 72 -1.01 -0.72 3.82
N TYR A 73 -0.30 0.41 3.74
CA TYR A 73 -0.40 1.48 4.74
C TYR A 73 -0.38 2.86 4.06
N PRO A 74 -1.54 3.31 3.52
CA PRO A 74 -1.66 4.57 2.79
C PRO A 74 -1.71 5.79 3.71
N ASN A 75 -1.83 6.98 3.12
CA ASN A 75 -2.14 8.21 3.85
C ASN A 75 -3.59 8.20 4.39
N SER A 76 -3.92 9.15 5.28
CA SER A 76 -5.25 9.30 5.90
C SER A 76 -6.43 9.41 4.93
N GLY A 77 -6.17 9.78 3.67
CA GLY A 77 -7.18 10.18 2.69
C GLY A 77 -7.12 11.67 2.36
N GLU A 78 -6.38 12.47 3.14
CA GLU A 78 -6.03 13.85 2.77
C GLU A 78 -5.11 13.87 1.54
N CYS A 79 -5.20 14.95 0.75
CA CYS A 79 -4.34 15.17 -0.40
C CYS A 79 -3.12 16.00 0.00
N TYR A 80 -1.93 15.54 -0.39
CA TYR A 80 -0.69 16.28 -0.22
C TYR A 80 -0.32 17.02 -1.50
N ASP A 81 -0.08 18.32 -1.40
CA ASP A 81 0.48 19.13 -2.47
C ASP A 81 2.00 19.29 -2.25
N ALA A 82 2.79 18.71 -3.14
CA ALA A 82 4.25 18.75 -3.04
C ALA A 82 4.87 20.12 -3.37
N LEU A 83 4.16 20.99 -4.11
CA LEU A 83 4.63 22.34 -4.44
C LEU A 83 4.48 23.27 -3.24
N THR A 84 3.30 23.27 -2.62
CA THR A 84 3.02 24.12 -1.45
C THR A 84 3.44 23.46 -0.14
N LYS A 85 3.71 22.16 -0.13
CA LYS A 85 4.00 21.33 1.05
C LYS A 85 2.86 21.36 2.07
N THR A 86 1.62 21.42 1.59
CA THR A 86 0.42 21.50 2.42
C THR A 86 -0.48 20.28 2.24
N TRP A 87 -1.36 20.09 3.22
CA TRP A 87 -2.39 19.06 3.19
C TRP A 87 -3.75 19.72 3.05
N THR A 88 -4.58 19.16 2.19
CA THR A 88 -5.98 19.55 2.03
C THR A 88 -6.89 18.35 2.29
N PRO A 89 -8.15 18.57 2.68
CA PRO A 89 -9.14 17.51 2.70
C PRO A 89 -9.15 16.79 1.34
N GLY A 90 -9.16 15.46 1.38
CA GLY A 90 -9.27 14.67 0.17
C GLY A 90 -10.59 14.90 -0.55
N PRO A 91 -10.72 14.45 -1.81
CA PRO A 91 -12.01 14.45 -2.49
C PRO A 91 -13.05 13.75 -1.61
N ALA A 92 -14.28 14.27 -1.59
CA ALA A 92 -15.37 13.62 -0.89
C ALA A 92 -15.49 12.18 -1.41
N VAL A 93 -15.12 11.22 -0.56
CA VAL A 93 -14.98 9.85 -1.00
C VAL A 93 -16.36 9.25 -1.16
N GLY A 94 -16.66 8.93 -2.41
CA GLY A 94 -17.94 8.47 -2.92
C GLY A 94 -17.80 8.41 -4.43
N GLY A 95 -16.78 7.69 -4.92
CA GLY A 95 -16.59 7.50 -6.34
C GLY A 95 -17.89 7.00 -6.97
N ALA A 96 -18.19 7.44 -8.19
CA ALA A 96 -19.44 7.18 -8.92
C ALA A 96 -19.83 5.68 -9.03
N ASP A 97 -18.93 4.78 -8.62
CA ASP A 97 -19.01 3.34 -8.76
C ASP A 97 -19.08 2.59 -7.40
N GLY A 98 -18.93 3.28 -6.26
CA GLY A 98 -18.97 2.68 -4.91
C GLY A 98 -17.81 1.75 -4.55
N LYS A 99 -16.70 1.76 -5.30
CA LYS A 99 -15.58 0.79 -5.18
C LYS A 99 -14.33 1.32 -4.49
N GLN A 100 -14.33 2.56 -4.00
CA GLN A 100 -13.18 3.15 -3.30
C GLN A 100 -13.50 3.32 -1.82
N PRO A 101 -12.61 2.90 -0.91
CA PRO A 101 -12.86 3.02 0.52
C PRO A 101 -12.82 4.49 0.95
N ALA A 102 -13.80 4.90 1.74
CA ALA A 102 -13.88 6.26 2.28
C ALA A 102 -12.95 6.50 3.48
N SER A 103 -12.37 5.43 4.03
CA SER A 103 -11.42 5.48 5.14
C SER A 103 -10.45 4.31 5.08
N ILE A 104 -9.36 4.39 5.84
CA ILE A 104 -8.41 3.28 6.01
C ILE A 104 -9.11 2.05 6.60
N ALA A 105 -10.03 2.24 7.54
CA ALA A 105 -10.77 1.14 8.17
C ALA A 105 -11.63 0.38 7.16
N GLU A 106 -12.37 1.09 6.31
CA GLU A 106 -13.15 0.46 5.23
C GLU A 106 -12.24 -0.22 4.21
N GLY A 107 -11.10 0.42 3.89
CA GLY A 107 -10.08 -0.14 3.02
C GLY A 107 -9.51 -1.45 3.53
N ALA A 108 -9.33 -1.59 4.86
CA ALA A 108 -8.70 -2.75 5.46
C ALA A 108 -9.38 -4.08 5.07
N GLY A 109 -10.72 -4.15 5.10
CA GLY A 109 -11.44 -5.34 4.67
C GLY A 109 -11.20 -5.68 3.20
N ILE A 110 -11.30 -4.68 2.31
CA ILE A 110 -11.05 -4.84 0.87
C ILE A 110 -9.61 -5.30 0.62
N TRP A 111 -8.63 -4.69 1.30
CA TRP A 111 -7.22 -5.00 1.09
C TRP A 111 -6.85 -6.39 1.61
N GLN A 112 -7.47 -6.84 2.70
CA GLN A 112 -7.30 -8.20 3.22
C GLN A 112 -7.74 -9.26 2.19
N GLU A 113 -8.90 -9.06 1.56
CA GLU A 113 -9.40 -9.91 0.47
C GLU A 113 -8.46 -9.91 -0.75
N LEU A 114 -7.81 -8.79 -1.03
CA LEU A 114 -6.81 -8.66 -2.10
C LEU A 114 -5.45 -9.28 -1.75
N GLY A 115 -5.29 -9.85 -0.55
CA GLY A 115 -4.08 -10.55 -0.12
C GLY A 115 -3.15 -9.73 0.78
N ALA A 116 -3.58 -8.54 1.24
CA ALA A 116 -2.84 -7.81 2.26
C ALA A 116 -2.88 -8.56 3.59
N ARG A 117 -1.74 -8.59 4.28
CA ARG A 117 -1.57 -9.17 5.61
C ARG A 117 -0.96 -8.19 6.61
N LEU A 118 -0.26 -7.17 6.10
CA LEU A 118 0.26 -6.06 6.88
C LEU A 118 -0.53 -4.81 6.47
N ILE A 119 -1.46 -4.39 7.33
CA ILE A 119 -2.35 -3.26 7.06
C ILE A 119 -2.14 -2.20 8.14
N GLY A 120 -2.03 -0.93 7.74
CA GLY A 120 -1.77 0.16 8.67
C GLY A 120 -2.06 1.53 8.06
N GLY A 121 -1.42 2.55 8.63
CA GLY A 121 -1.49 3.93 8.18
C GLY A 121 -0.11 4.58 8.04
N CYS A 122 0.00 5.55 7.14
CA CYS A 122 1.20 6.36 6.91
C CYS A 122 0.93 7.83 7.28
N CYS A 123 1.16 8.78 6.37
CA CYS A 123 1.03 10.19 6.69
C CYS A 123 -0.38 10.54 7.16
N ARG A 124 -0.42 11.35 8.23
CA ARG A 124 -1.65 11.92 8.82
C ARG A 124 -2.64 10.91 9.39
N THR A 125 -2.23 9.65 9.48
CA THR A 125 -3.02 8.63 10.17
C THR A 125 -2.85 8.76 11.68
N THR A 126 -3.87 8.33 12.40
CA THR A 126 -3.99 8.49 13.85
C THR A 126 -4.24 7.14 14.52
N PRO A 127 -4.06 7.05 15.85
CA PRO A 127 -4.46 5.85 16.59
C PRO A 127 -5.93 5.45 16.39
N GLN A 128 -6.83 6.42 16.12
CA GLN A 128 -8.24 6.15 15.82
C GLN A 128 -8.40 5.36 14.52
N ASP A 129 -7.61 5.68 13.49
CA ASP A 129 -7.60 4.94 12.22
C ASP A 129 -7.14 3.50 12.45
N ILE A 130 -6.07 3.31 13.22
CA ILE A 130 -5.53 1.99 13.56
C ILE A 130 -6.53 1.16 14.37
N ALA A 131 -7.22 1.77 15.35
CA ALA A 131 -8.30 1.11 16.08
C ALA A 131 -9.46 0.70 15.15
N GLY A 132 -9.72 1.48 14.10
CA GLY A 132 -10.70 1.14 13.05
C GLY A 132 -10.30 -0.09 12.25
N ILE A 133 -9.02 -0.22 11.88
CA ILE A 133 -8.48 -1.39 11.15
C ILE A 133 -8.66 -2.67 11.97
N GLY A 134 -8.42 -2.62 13.28
CA GLY A 134 -8.49 -3.79 14.17
C GLY A 134 -9.85 -4.49 14.22
N ARG A 135 -10.91 -3.90 13.65
CA ARG A 135 -12.23 -4.54 13.50
C ARG A 135 -12.30 -5.54 12.34
N TYR A 136 -11.32 -5.54 11.45
CA TYR A 136 -11.27 -6.36 10.23
C TYR A 136 -10.11 -7.38 10.22
N MET A 137 -9.31 -7.44 11.29
CA MET A 137 -8.17 -8.34 11.42
C MET A 137 -8.47 -9.53 12.32
#